data_AF-A0A8T4ZDG0-F1
#
_entry.id   AF-A0A8T4ZDG0-F1
#
_cell.length_a   1.000
_cell.length_b   1.000
_cell.length_c   1.000
_cell.angle_alpha   90.00
_cell.angle_beta   90.00
_cell.angle_gamma   90.00
#
_symmetry.space_group_name_H-M   'P 1'
#
loop_
_entity.id
_entity.type
_entity.pdbx_description
1 polymer ?
#
loop_
_entity_poly.entity_id
_entity_poly.type
_entity_poly.pdbx_seq_one_letter_code
_entity_poly.pdbx_strand_id
1 'polypeptide(L)'
;MESPTKKSMNRFSAFAVILIVAIPLAYMAITYPRIVSTYSVSFTLGINSKRIEFEVPFLHDSVRIEVSVRTGAALWAAKIMSGGNLLWSHTTTQGGQTTYMSDWIGMPSGRYNLTFATIGIGSMEAEIKITSKGGLW
;
A
#
# COMPACT_ATOMS: atom_id res chain seq x y z
N MET A 1 -11.70 -3.74 61.65
CA MET A 1 -12.40 -3.00 60.58
C MET A 1 -11.39 -2.82 59.46
N GLU A 2 -11.21 -3.84 58.60
CA GLU A 2 -10.28 -3.76 57.47
C GLU A 2 -10.91 -2.94 56.35
N SER A 3 -10.17 -1.93 55.90
CA SER A 3 -10.61 -0.98 54.88
C SER A 3 -10.64 -1.65 53.49
N PRO A 4 -11.80 -1.73 52.81
CA PRO A 4 -11.95 -2.43 51.53
C PRO A 4 -11.34 -1.70 50.32
N THR A 5 -10.73 -0.52 50.49
CA THR A 5 -10.32 0.36 49.37
C THR A 5 -8.99 -0.01 48.70
N LYS A 6 -8.13 -0.83 49.31
CA LYS A 6 -6.77 -1.08 48.76
C LYS A 6 -6.75 -2.08 47.60
N LYS A 7 -7.68 -3.05 47.59
CA LYS A 7 -7.69 -4.16 46.60
C LYS A 7 -8.29 -3.74 45.25
N SER A 8 -9.26 -2.81 45.24
CA SER A 8 -9.83 -2.28 43.99
C SER A 8 -8.89 -1.28 43.31
N MET A 9 -8.21 -0.42 44.08
CA MET A 9 -7.30 0.60 43.57
C MET A 9 -6.10 0.00 42.80
N ASN A 10 -5.56 -1.14 43.28
CA ASN A 10 -4.50 -1.87 42.58
C ASN A 10 -4.96 -2.48 41.24
N ARG A 11 -6.22 -2.91 41.14
CA ARG A 11 -6.77 -3.49 39.90
C ARG A 11 -7.08 -2.43 38.85
N PHE A 12 -7.59 -1.27 39.28
CA PHE A 12 -7.81 -0.12 38.39
C PHE A 12 -6.49 0.42 37.83
N SER A 13 -5.46 0.56 38.67
CA SER A 13 -4.14 1.01 38.22
C SER A 13 -3.50 0.02 37.24
N ALA A 14 -3.55 -1.29 37.54
CA ALA A 14 -3.05 -2.32 36.62
C ALA A 14 -3.78 -2.32 35.28
N PHE A 15 -5.11 -2.11 35.28
CA PHE A 15 -5.90 -2.02 34.04
C PHE A 15 -5.54 -0.78 33.21
N ALA A 16 -5.31 0.36 33.86
CA ALA A 16 -4.87 1.58 33.18
C ALA A 16 -3.49 1.40 32.52
N VAL A 17 -2.54 0.76 33.22
CA VAL A 17 -1.21 0.44 32.65
C VAL A 17 -1.34 -0.51 31.46
N ILE A 18 -2.20 -1.53 31.53
CA ILE A 18 -2.43 -2.45 30.40
C ILE A 18 -3.00 -1.70 29.20
N LEU A 19 -3.96 -0.79 29.39
CA LEU A 19 -4.53 0.00 28.30
C LEU A 19 -3.48 0.90 27.63
N ILE A 20 -2.63 1.57 28.42
CA ILE A 20 -1.57 2.45 27.92
C ILE A 20 -0.58 1.68 27.04
N VAL A 21 -0.34 0.40 27.31
CA VAL A 21 0.57 -0.44 26.51
C VAL A 21 -0.17 -1.13 25.35
N ALA A 22 -1.38 -1.62 25.59
CA ALA A 22 -2.14 -2.37 24.60
C ALA A 22 -2.60 -1.50 23.42
N ILE A 23 -2.99 -0.24 23.68
CA ILE A 23 -3.48 0.65 22.62
C ILE A 23 -2.39 0.98 21.59
N PRO A 24 -1.17 1.42 21.96
CA PRO A 24 -0.08 1.64 21.01
C PRO A 24 0.31 0.37 20.25
N LEU A 25 0.36 -0.79 20.91
CA LEU A 25 0.69 -2.06 20.26
C LEU A 25 -0.37 -2.44 19.23
N ALA A 26 -1.66 -2.30 19.58
CA ALA A 26 -2.76 -2.54 18.65
C ALA A 26 -2.69 -1.56 17.46
N TYR A 27 -2.41 -0.28 17.73
CA TYR A 27 -2.28 0.73 16.68
C TYR A 27 -1.11 0.43 15.73
N MET A 28 0.06 0.05 16.26
CA MET A 28 1.21 -0.38 15.44
C MET A 28 0.89 -1.60 14.59
N ALA A 29 0.21 -2.60 15.17
CA ALA A 29 -0.18 -3.81 14.45
C ALA A 29 -1.18 -3.53 13.31
N ILE A 30 -2.14 -2.64 13.54
CA ILE A 30 -3.15 -2.27 12.54
C ILE A 30 -2.53 -1.44 11.41
N THR A 31 -1.56 -0.58 11.71
CA THR A 31 -0.92 0.33 10.73
C THR A 31 0.27 -0.29 10.00
N TYR A 32 0.64 -1.54 10.33
CA TYR A 32 1.81 -2.21 9.77
C TYR A 32 1.76 -2.33 8.24
N PRO A 33 2.90 -2.16 7.52
CA PRO A 33 2.93 -2.29 6.07
C PRO A 33 2.38 -3.63 5.58
N ARG A 34 1.40 -3.59 4.68
CA ARG A 34 0.79 -4.79 4.10
C ARG A 34 0.46 -4.64 2.63
N ILE A 35 0.52 -5.75 1.91
CA ILE A 35 0.12 -5.83 0.51
C ILE A 35 -1.40 -5.71 0.42
N VAL A 36 -1.88 -4.74 -0.36
CA VAL A 36 -3.33 -4.54 -0.59
C VAL A 36 -3.78 -5.07 -1.94
N SER A 37 -2.87 -5.18 -2.90
CA SER A 37 -3.16 -5.78 -4.20
C SER A 37 -1.89 -6.27 -4.87
N THR A 38 -1.96 -7.43 -5.51
CA THR A 38 -0.89 -7.97 -6.36
C THR A 38 -1.52 -8.52 -7.62
N TYR A 39 -0.93 -8.20 -8.77
CA TYR A 39 -1.44 -8.68 -10.05
C TYR A 39 -0.36 -8.73 -11.11
N SER A 40 -0.52 -9.69 -12.02
CA SER A 40 0.32 -9.81 -13.20
C SER A 40 -0.30 -9.11 -14.40
N VAL A 41 0.56 -8.53 -15.22
CA VAL A 41 0.26 -8.01 -16.55
C VAL A 41 1.16 -8.70 -17.57
N SER A 42 0.58 -9.05 -18.70
CA SER A 42 1.31 -9.46 -19.90
C SER A 42 0.76 -8.63 -21.04
N PHE A 43 1.62 -7.82 -21.63
CA PHE A 43 1.28 -6.99 -22.76
C PHE A 43 2.11 -7.45 -23.95
N THR A 44 1.40 -7.92 -24.98
CA THR A 44 1.97 -8.16 -26.30
C THR A 44 2.02 -6.84 -27.08
N LEU A 45 2.92 -6.78 -28.08
CA LEU A 45 3.19 -5.62 -28.94
C LEU A 45 2.00 -4.64 -29.09
N GLY A 46 2.23 -3.37 -28.72
CA GLY A 46 1.28 -2.28 -28.90
C GLY A 46 0.94 -1.53 -27.60
N ILE A 47 0.02 -0.57 -27.72
CA ILE A 47 -0.48 0.22 -26.60
C ILE A 47 -1.58 -0.59 -25.91
N ASN A 48 -1.27 -1.10 -24.73
CA ASN A 48 -2.23 -1.82 -23.89
C ASN A 48 -2.29 -1.17 -22.52
N SER A 49 -3.45 -1.27 -21.86
CA SER A 49 -3.61 -0.77 -20.50
C SER A 49 -4.47 -1.71 -19.66
N LYS A 50 -4.20 -1.74 -18.36
CA LYS A 50 -4.97 -2.47 -17.36
C LYS A 50 -5.27 -1.53 -16.20
N ARG A 51 -6.56 -1.41 -15.87
CA ARG A 51 -7.04 -0.67 -14.71
C ARG A 51 -7.47 -1.64 -13.62
N ILE A 52 -7.04 -1.38 -12.40
CA ILE A 52 -7.34 -2.18 -11.22
C ILE A 52 -7.73 -1.27 -10.08
N GLU A 53 -8.81 -1.65 -9.41
CA GLU A 53 -9.26 -1.03 -8.18
C GLU A 53 -8.53 -1.64 -6.99
N PHE A 54 -8.15 -0.82 -6.02
CA PHE A 54 -7.60 -1.26 -4.74
C PHE A 54 -8.12 -0.37 -3.60
N GLU A 55 -8.16 -0.95 -2.41
CA GLU A 55 -8.61 -0.25 -1.20
C GLU A 55 -7.44 -0.05 -0.24
N VAL A 56 -7.23 1.19 0.17
CA VAL A 56 -6.31 1.55 1.25
C VAL A 56 -7.06 1.36 2.58
N PRO A 57 -6.55 0.49 3.47
CA PRO A 57 -7.21 0.15 4.73
C PRO A 57 -7.41 1.35 5.64
N PHE A 58 -8.36 1.23 6.57
CA PHE A 58 -8.51 2.19 7.66
C PHE A 58 -7.21 2.31 8.47
N LEU A 59 -6.87 3.54 8.89
CA LEU A 59 -5.61 3.94 9.55
C LEU A 59 -4.33 3.84 8.68
N HIS A 60 -4.44 3.43 7.42
CA HIS A 60 -3.35 3.57 6.47
C HIS A 60 -3.47 4.91 5.74
N ASP A 61 -2.33 5.54 5.48
CA ASP A 61 -2.23 6.88 4.91
C ASP A 61 -1.18 6.99 3.80
N SER A 62 -0.53 5.87 3.45
CA SER A 62 0.56 5.83 2.51
C SER A 62 0.52 4.55 1.68
N VAL A 63 0.88 4.65 0.40
CA VAL A 63 0.94 3.53 -0.54
C VAL A 63 2.27 3.54 -1.29
N ARG A 64 2.81 2.35 -1.55
CA ARG A 64 3.97 2.13 -2.41
C ARG A 64 3.60 1.18 -3.53
N ILE A 65 4.07 1.48 -4.73
CA ILE A 65 3.94 0.61 -5.90
C ILE A 65 5.30 -0.01 -6.18
N GLU A 66 5.30 -1.32 -6.35
CA GLU A 66 6.42 -2.10 -6.84
C GLU A 66 6.03 -2.74 -8.17
N VAL A 67 6.89 -2.61 -9.17
CA VAL A 67 6.71 -3.19 -10.50
C VAL A 67 7.91 -4.07 -10.78
N SER A 68 7.71 -5.37 -10.75
CA SER A 68 8.72 -6.38 -11.07
C SER A 68 8.52 -6.85 -12.50
N VAL A 69 9.33 -6.34 -13.42
CA VAL A 69 9.37 -6.80 -14.81
C VAL A 69 10.11 -8.12 -14.85
N ARG A 70 9.43 -9.18 -15.28
CA ARG A 70 9.99 -10.52 -15.41
C ARG A 70 10.73 -10.68 -16.72
N THR A 71 10.11 -10.23 -17.81
CA THR A 71 10.64 -10.33 -19.17
C THR A 71 10.16 -9.17 -20.04
N GLY A 72 10.88 -8.94 -21.13
CA GLY A 72 10.49 -7.96 -22.15
C GLY A 72 11.17 -6.60 -22.01
N ALA A 73 10.85 -5.72 -22.96
CA ALA A 73 11.31 -4.35 -22.99
C ALA A 73 10.18 -3.48 -23.52
N ALA A 74 9.73 -2.54 -22.70
CA ALA A 74 8.67 -1.60 -23.07
C ALA A 74 8.83 -0.29 -22.29
N LEU A 75 8.42 0.79 -22.93
CA LEU A 75 8.05 2.02 -22.21
C LEU A 75 6.71 1.75 -21.52
N TRP A 76 6.63 2.01 -20.22
CA TRP A 76 5.42 1.81 -19.44
C TRP A 76 5.10 3.02 -18.58
N ALA A 77 3.83 3.16 -18.25
CA ALA A 77 3.34 4.17 -17.33
C ALA A 77 2.36 3.58 -16.32
N ALA A 78 2.45 4.05 -15.08
CA ALA A 78 1.55 3.71 -13.99
C ALA A 78 0.94 5.00 -13.44
N LYS A 79 -0.36 5.00 -13.15
CA LYS A 79 -1.10 6.16 -12.65
C LYS A 79 -2.11 5.75 -11.59
N ILE A 80 -2.14 6.44 -10.46
CA ILE A 80 -3.19 6.28 -9.46
C ILE A 80 -4.20 7.41 -9.60
N MET A 81 -5.48 7.05 -9.63
CA MET A 81 -6.61 7.97 -9.69
C MET A 81 -7.59 7.77 -8.53
N SER A 82 -8.22 8.85 -8.08
CA SER A 82 -9.38 8.82 -7.18
C SER A 82 -10.43 9.82 -7.65
N GLY A 83 -11.68 9.38 -7.84
CA GLY A 83 -12.77 10.27 -8.27
C GLY A 83 -12.50 11.07 -9.55
N GLY A 84 -11.65 10.56 -10.45
CA GLY A 84 -11.23 11.27 -11.67
C GLY A 84 -9.96 12.12 -11.54
N ASN A 85 -9.48 12.39 -10.32
CA ASN A 85 -8.26 13.15 -10.08
C ASN A 85 -7.03 12.26 -10.13
N LEU A 86 -5.97 12.74 -10.80
CA LEU A 86 -4.65 12.09 -10.81
C LEU A 86 -3.94 12.38 -9.48
N LEU A 87 -3.58 11.34 -8.76
CA LEU A 87 -2.86 11.46 -7.48
C LEU A 87 -1.37 11.20 -7.63
N TRP A 88 -1.02 10.30 -8.55
CA TRP A 88 0.37 9.93 -8.82
C TRP A 88 0.50 9.38 -10.23
N SER A 89 1.65 9.63 -10.84
CA SER A 89 2.02 9.03 -12.12
C SER A 89 3.52 8.77 -12.19
N HIS A 90 3.88 7.68 -12.85
CA HIS A 90 5.25 7.38 -13.22
C HIS A 90 5.28 6.85 -14.65
N THR A 91 6.33 7.19 -15.38
CA THR A 91 6.58 6.73 -16.75
C THR A 91 8.06 6.44 -16.88
N THR A 92 8.42 5.27 -17.37
CA THR A 92 9.82 4.90 -17.59
C THR A 92 9.97 3.86 -18.67
N THR A 93 11.14 3.85 -19.31
CA THR A 93 11.54 2.82 -20.27
C THR A 93 12.35 1.77 -19.56
N GLN A 94 11.94 0.52 -19.69
CA GLN A 94 12.62 -0.58 -19.03
C GLN A 94 12.95 -1.68 -20.03
N GLY A 95 14.20 -2.13 -20.01
CA GLY A 95 14.69 -3.24 -20.82
C GLY A 95 15.13 -4.39 -19.91
N GLY A 96 14.61 -5.58 -20.16
CA GLY A 96 14.96 -6.79 -19.43
C GLY A 96 14.29 -6.92 -18.05
N GLN A 97 14.79 -7.86 -17.25
CA GLN A 97 14.27 -8.16 -15.93
C GLN A 97 14.74 -7.12 -14.91
N THR A 98 13.80 -6.50 -14.19
CA THR A 98 14.11 -5.47 -13.19
C THR A 98 12.97 -5.32 -12.19
N THR A 99 13.23 -4.60 -11.10
CA THR A 99 12.20 -4.17 -10.16
C THR A 99 12.29 -2.66 -9.96
N TYR A 100 11.19 -1.96 -10.23
CA TYR A 100 10.99 -0.57 -9.83
C TYR A 100 10.19 -0.52 -8.52
N MET A 101 10.58 0.35 -7.59
CA MET A 101 9.81 0.68 -6.41
C MET A 101 9.63 2.19 -6.33
N SER A 102 8.40 2.64 -6.11
CA SER A 102 8.13 4.05 -5.82
C SER A 102 8.51 4.42 -4.39
N ASP A 103 8.59 5.72 -4.12
CA ASP A 103 8.49 6.24 -2.76
C ASP A 103 7.12 5.92 -2.14
N TRP A 104 6.99 6.15 -0.84
CA TRP A 104 5.69 6.15 -0.19
C TRP A 104 4.89 7.37 -0.64
N ILE A 105 3.74 7.12 -1.23
CA ILE A 105 2.82 8.13 -1.75
C ILE A 105 1.73 8.35 -0.71
N GLY A 106 1.60 9.56 -0.19
CA GLY A 106 0.55 9.91 0.76
C GLY A 106 -0.83 9.76 0.14
N MET A 107 -1.62 8.81 0.66
CA MET A 107 -2.98 8.51 0.23
C MET A 107 -3.82 8.07 1.42
N PRO A 108 -4.85 8.84 1.81
CA PRO A 108 -5.70 8.45 2.93
C PRO A 108 -6.43 7.14 2.64
N SER A 109 -6.94 6.49 3.69
CA SER A 109 -7.81 5.31 3.55
C SER A 109 -8.97 5.58 2.59
N GLY A 110 -9.24 4.63 1.70
CA GLY A 110 -10.26 4.79 0.65
C GLY A 110 -10.01 3.92 -0.57
N ARG A 111 -10.82 4.12 -1.61
CA ARG A 111 -10.75 3.35 -2.87
C ARG A 111 -10.08 4.15 -3.98
N TYR A 112 -9.24 3.46 -4.73
CA TYR A 112 -8.38 4.04 -5.74
C TYR A 112 -8.27 3.13 -6.95
N ASN A 113 -7.92 3.73 -8.08
CA ASN A 113 -7.69 3.00 -9.32
C ASN A 113 -6.25 3.17 -9.77
N LEU A 114 -5.51 2.07 -9.85
CA LEU A 114 -4.22 2.02 -10.53
C LEU A 114 -4.44 1.66 -11.99
N THR A 115 -3.97 2.50 -12.90
CA THR A 115 -3.89 2.19 -14.33
C THR A 115 -2.44 1.98 -14.71
N PHE A 116 -2.13 0.81 -15.23
CA PHE A 116 -0.81 0.48 -15.75
C PHE A 116 -0.92 0.27 -17.26
N ALA A 117 -0.03 0.86 -18.04
CA ALA A 117 -0.09 0.81 -19.50
C ALA A 117 1.30 0.71 -20.13
N THR A 118 1.40 0.00 -21.25
CA THR A 118 2.55 0.09 -22.16
C THR A 118 2.32 1.25 -23.12
N ILE A 119 3.38 1.99 -23.43
CA ILE A 119 3.37 3.12 -24.35
C ILE A 119 4.27 2.76 -25.54
N GLY A 120 3.71 2.75 -26.74
CA GLY A 120 4.46 2.50 -27.97
C GLY A 120 4.70 1.03 -28.27
N ILE A 121 5.86 0.75 -28.89
CA ILE A 121 6.22 -0.57 -29.40
C ILE A 121 7.08 -1.27 -28.35
N GLY A 122 6.61 -2.42 -27.88
CA GLY A 122 7.30 -3.24 -26.90
C GLY A 122 6.38 -4.32 -26.36
N SER A 123 6.96 -5.31 -25.70
CA SER A 123 6.22 -6.31 -24.92
C SER A 123 6.83 -6.39 -23.54
N MET A 124 5.99 -6.64 -22.54
CA MET A 124 6.48 -6.87 -21.19
C MET A 124 5.57 -7.79 -20.41
N GLU A 125 6.18 -8.54 -19.51
CA GLU A 125 5.50 -9.26 -18.45
C GLU A 125 5.96 -8.69 -17.12
N ALA A 126 5.02 -8.22 -16.32
CA ALA A 126 5.33 -7.61 -15.04
C ALA A 126 4.35 -8.04 -13.96
N GLU A 127 4.83 -8.08 -12.73
CA GLU A 127 4.03 -8.19 -11.54
C GLU A 127 4.00 -6.84 -10.84
N ILE A 128 2.81 -6.34 -10.56
CA ILE A 128 2.61 -5.11 -9.83
C ILE A 128 2.11 -5.46 -8.44
N LYS A 129 2.79 -4.93 -7.42
CA LYS A 129 2.42 -5.05 -6.01
C LYS A 129 2.17 -3.66 -5.45
N ILE A 130 1.03 -3.53 -4.77
CA ILE A 130 0.63 -2.33 -4.06
C ILE A 130 0.70 -2.64 -2.57
N THR A 131 1.54 -1.90 -1.85
CA THR A 131 1.69 -2.03 -0.39
C THR A 131 1.18 -0.75 0.26
N SER A 132 0.46 -0.86 1.37
CA SER A 132 0.01 0.30 2.15
C SER A 132 0.55 0.23 3.57
N LYS A 133 0.69 1.38 4.23
CA LYS A 133 1.05 1.50 5.65
C LYS A 133 0.36 2.71 6.29
N GLY A 134 0.33 2.76 7.62
CA GLY A 134 0.02 3.98 8.38
C GLY A 134 1.26 4.79 8.74
N GLY A 135 1.05 6.03 9.20
CA GLY A 135 2.10 7.03 9.38
C GLY A 135 3.18 6.75 10.42
N LEU A 136 3.02 5.76 11.30
CA LEU A 136 4.08 5.36 12.24
C LEU A 136 5.20 4.54 11.61
N TRP A 137 4.99 4.00 10.41
CA TRP A 137 5.92 3.11 9.71
C TRP A 137 6.62 3.78 8.53
#